data_AF-A0A973PR84-F1
#
_entry.id   AF-A0A973PR84-F1
#
_cell.length_a   1.000
_cell.length_b   1.000
_cell.length_c   1.000
_cell.angle_alpha   90.00
_cell.angle_beta   90.00
_cell.angle_gamma   90.00
#
_symmetry.space_group_name_H-M   'P 1'
#
loop_
_entity.id
_entity.type
_entity.pdbx_description
1 polymer ?
#
loop_
_entity_poly.entity_id
_entity_poly.type
_entity_poly.pdbx_seq_one_letter_code
_entity_poly.pdbx_strand_id
1 'polypeptide(L)' 'MRMGEGVEWGLHCCLVLAWLEDEAPLATGRLAALFELPPVYLKKRLQALVRAGILTSVPGAQGGFRLARPPAKITLMD' A
#
# COMPACT_ATOMS: atom_id res chain seq x y z
N MET A 1 20.34 -0.37 9.57
CA MET A 1 19.01 -0.51 10.22
C MET A 1 18.46 -1.89 9.90
N ARG A 2 18.05 -2.69 10.90
CA ARG A 2 17.24 -3.90 10.63
C ARG A 2 15.78 -3.44 10.56
N MET A 3 15.20 -3.47 9.36
CA MET A 3 13.77 -3.21 9.18
C MET A 3 13.05 -4.57 9.20
N GLY A 4 11.90 -4.65 9.84
CA GLY A 4 11.10 -5.89 9.83
C GLY A 4 10.45 -6.09 8.45
N GLU A 5 10.21 -7.34 8.06
CA GLU A 5 9.57 -7.70 6.77
C GLU A 5 8.26 -6.93 6.53
N GLY A 6 7.51 -6.62 7.59
CA GLY A 6 6.29 -5.83 7.48
C GLY A 6 6.49 -4.41 6.93
N VAL A 7 7.65 -3.80 7.19
CA VAL A 7 8.01 -2.48 6.69
C VAL A 7 8.41 -2.56 5.22
N GLU A 8 9.20 -3.58 4.86
CA GLU A 8 9.61 -3.84 3.48
C GLU A 8 8.40 -4.01 2.56
N TRP A 9 7.44 -4.86 2.95
CA TRP A 9 6.23 -5.07 2.15
C TRP A 9 5.32 -3.85 2.09
N GLY A 10 5.27 -3.05 3.16
CA GLY A 10 4.57 -1.76 3.16
C GLY A 10 5.19 -0.80 2.14
N LEU A 11 6.52 -0.69 2.13
CA LEU A 11 7.26 0.15 1.19
C LEU A 11 7.06 -0.30 -0.26
N HIS A 12 7.17 -1.59 -0.54
CA HIS A 12 6.93 -2.13 -1.88
C HIS A 12 5.53 -1.80 -2.39
N CYS A 13 4.51 -1.88 -1.53
CA CYS A 13 3.15 -1.45 -1.90
C CYS A 13 3.07 0.05 -2.20
N CYS A 14 3.70 0.90 -1.38
CA CYS A 14 3.72 2.34 -1.62
C CYS A 14 4.40 2.69 -2.96
N LEU A 15 5.48 1.99 -3.33
CA LEU A 15 6.18 2.18 -4.60
C LEU A 15 5.32 1.78 -5.81
N VAL A 16 4.67 0.62 -5.74
CA VAL A 16 3.73 0.18 -6.79
C VAL A 16 2.61 1.19 -6.98
N LEU A 17 2.04 1.68 -5.89
CA LEU A 17 0.97 2.68 -5.94
C LEU A 17 1.46 4.06 -6.42
N ALA A 18 2.73 4.40 -6.18
CA ALA A 18 3.35 5.63 -6.67
C ALA A 18 3.52 5.60 -8.20
N TRP A 19 3.95 4.48 -8.77
CA TRP A 19 4.13 4.31 -10.22
C TRP A 19 2.82 4.25 -11.01
N LEU A 20 1.70 3.98 -10.35
CA LEU A 20 0.38 4.04 -10.97
C LEU A 20 -0.16 5.47 -11.11
N GLU A 21 0.55 6.50 -10.61
CA GLU A 21 0.24 7.92 -10.78
C GLU A 21 -1.25 8.29 -10.61
N ASP A 22 -1.92 7.70 -9.61
CA ASP A 22 -3.35 7.89 -9.32
C ASP A 22 -4.35 7.37 -10.38
N GLU A 23 -3.91 6.60 -11.38
CA GLU A 23 -4.79 6.05 -12.44
C GLU A 23 -5.97 5.24 -11.88
N ALA A 24 -5.72 4.36 -10.90
CA ALA A 24 -6.78 3.60 -10.22
C ALA A 24 -6.33 3.02 -8.86
N PRO A 25 -7.24 2.88 -7.88
CA PRO A 25 -6.98 2.10 -6.67
C PRO A 25 -6.68 0.63 -6.99
N LEU A 26 -5.73 0.04 -6.28
CA LEU A 26 -5.36 -1.36 -6.47
C LEU A 26 -5.89 -2.25 -5.33
N ALA A 27 -6.62 -3.30 -5.68
CA ALA A 27 -7.16 -4.25 -4.72
C ALA A 27 -6.05 -5.00 -3.97
N THR A 28 -6.27 -5.33 -2.68
CA THR A 28 -5.31 -6.09 -1.87
C THR A 28 -4.90 -7.41 -2.50
N GLY A 29 -5.83 -8.12 -3.16
CA GLY A 29 -5.52 -9.39 -3.81
C GLY A 29 -4.51 -9.24 -4.95
N ARG A 30 -4.57 -8.12 -5.70
CA ARG A 30 -3.60 -7.81 -6.76
C ARG A 30 -2.23 -7.46 -6.20
N LEU A 31 -2.19 -6.61 -5.17
CA LEU A 31 -0.94 -6.29 -4.46
C LEU A 31 -0.32 -7.55 -3.85
N ALA A 32 -1.13 -8.43 -3.26
CA ALA A 32 -0.65 -9.67 -2.66
C ALA A 32 -0.11 -10.64 -3.71
N ALA A 33 -0.76 -10.74 -4.87
CA ALA A 33 -0.29 -11.57 -5.98
C ALA A 33 1.03 -11.09 -6.57
N LEU A 34 1.25 -9.77 -6.69
CA LEU A 34 2.52 -9.18 -7.17
C LEU A 34 3.73 -9.60 -6.35
N PHE A 35 3.52 -9.91 -5.07
CA PHE A 35 4.59 -10.22 -4.11
C PHE A 35 4.51 -11.65 -3.58
N GLU A 36 3.62 -12.48 -4.13
CA GLU A 36 3.38 -13.87 -3.69
C GLU A 36 3.07 -13.99 -2.18
N LEU A 37 2.32 -13.02 -1.63
CA LEU A 37 1.99 -12.94 -0.21
C LEU A 37 0.56 -13.40 0.09
N PRO A 38 0.29 -13.89 1.32
CA PRO A 38 -1.08 -14.10 1.78
C PRO A 38 -1.87 -12.77 1.81
N PRO A 39 -3.06 -12.68 1.18
CA PRO A 39 -3.81 -11.43 1.11
C PRO A 39 -4.19 -10.84 2.48
N VAL A 40 -4.49 -11.71 3.46
CA VAL A 40 -4.82 -11.29 4.83
C VAL A 40 -3.62 -10.66 5.54
N TYR A 41 -2.41 -11.19 5.30
CA TYR A 41 -1.18 -10.62 5.83
C TYR A 41 -0.96 -9.21 5.29
N LEU A 42 -1.05 -9.04 3.97
CA LEU A 42 -0.84 -7.76 3.35
C LEU A 42 -1.93 -6.74 3.72
N LYS A 43 -3.19 -7.18 3.82
CA LYS A 43 -4.31 -6.34 4.27
C LYS A 43 -4.03 -5.66 5.61
N LYS A 44 -3.47 -6.39 6.59
CA LYS A 44 -3.13 -5.80 7.89
C LYS A 44 -2.12 -4.67 7.77
N ARG A 45 -1.10 -4.83 6.90
CA ARG A 45 -0.08 -3.80 6.64
C ARG A 45 -0.69 -2.58 5.93
N LEU A 46 -1.45 -2.79 4.87
CA LEU A 46 -2.12 -1.71 4.14
C LEU A 46 -3.08 -0.92 5.03
N GLN A 47 -3.82 -1.59 5.92
CA GLN A 47 -4.68 -0.90 6.89
C GLN A 47 -3.90 -0.07 7.91
N ALA A 48 -2.69 -0.49 8.30
CA ALA A 48 -1.83 0.33 9.16
C ALA A 48 -1.41 1.61 8.43
N LEU A 49 -1.01 1.50 7.16
CA LEU A 49 -0.66 2.66 6.32
C LEU A 49 -1.86 3.59 6.06
N VAL A 50 -3.08 3.06 5.98
CA VAL A 50 -4.31 3.89 5.92
C VAL A 50 -4.50 4.68 7.21
N ARG A 51 -4.32 4.05 8.38
CA ARG A 51 -4.41 4.74 9.67
C ARG A 51 -3.34 5.81 9.85
N ALA A 52 -2.15 5.60 9.27
CA ALA A 52 -1.07 6.58 9.23
C ALA A 52 -1.29 7.71 8.19
N GLY A 53 -2.35 7.65 7.38
CA GLY A 53 -2.62 8.65 6.35
C GLY A 53 -1.65 8.58 5.16
N ILE A 54 -0.98 7.45 4.95
CA ILE A 54 -0.10 7.20 3.80
C ILE A 54 -0.91 6.68 2.63
N LEU A 55 -1.89 5.81 2.91
CA LEU A 55 -2.82 5.25 1.92
C LEU A 55 -4.25 5.71 2.18
N THR A 56 -5.08 5.69 1.14
CA THR A 56 -6.54 5.75 1.26
C THR A 56 -7.15 4.46 0.74
N SER A 57 -8.26 4.05 1.36
CA SER A 57 -9.05 2.89 0.92
C SER A 57 -10.26 3.39 0.13
N VAL A 58 -10.44 2.86 -1.08
CA VAL A 58 -11.61 3.11 -1.93
C VAL A 58 -12.53 1.90 -1.86
N PRO A 59 -13.80 2.05 -1.44
CA PRO A 59 -14.75 0.94 -1.38
C PRO A 59 -15.29 0.55 -2.77
N GLY A 60 -15.93 -0.62 -2.87
CA GLY A 60 -16.60 -1.11 -4.07
C GLY A 60 -15.84 -2.20 -4.83
N ALA A 61 -16.47 -2.73 -5.88
CA ALA A 61 -15.93 -3.85 -6.66
C ALA A 61 -14.62 -3.52 -7.41
N GLN A 62 -14.47 -2.27 -7.83
CA GLN A 62 -13.24 -1.71 -8.41
C GLN A 62 -12.45 -0.87 -7.39
N GLY A 63 -12.73 -1.07 -6.11
CA GLY A 63 -12.06 -0.42 -5.00
C GLY A 63 -10.66 -1.00 -4.74
N GLY A 64 -9.99 -0.45 -3.74
CA GLY A 64 -8.63 -0.84 -3.41
C GLY A 64 -7.91 0.22 -2.59
N PHE A 65 -6.60 0.28 -2.76
CA PHE A 65 -5.72 1.23 -2.09
C PHE A 65 -5.06 2.14 -3.11
N ARG A 66 -4.85 3.39 -2.74
CA ARG A 66 -4.01 4.36 -3.44
C ARG A 66 -3.25 5.21 -2.44
N LEU A 67 -2.26 5.98 -2.90
CA LEU A 67 -1.59 6.93 -2.02
C LEU A 67 -2.58 8.01 -1.54
N ALA A 68 -2.45 8.41 -0.28
CA ALA A 68 -3.26 9.47 0.30
C ALA A 68 -2.75 10.87 -0.07
N ARG A 69 -1.47 10.97 -0.44
CA ARG A 69 -0.75 12.19 -0.77
C ARG A 69 0.35 11.88 -1.80
N PRO A 70 0.86 12.89 -2.52
CA PRO A 70 1.91 12.69 -3.52
C PRO A 70 3.14 11.97 -2.94
N PRO A 71 3.80 11.07 -3.69
CA PRO A 71 4.99 10.33 -3.23
C PRO A 71 6.08 11.23 -2.65
N ALA A 72 6.30 12.41 -3.24
CA ALA A 72 7.28 13.39 -2.78
C ALA A 72 6.99 13.97 -1.37
N LYS A 73 5.79 13.74 -0.82
CA LYS A 73 5.40 14.13 0.54
C LYS A 73 5.36 12.95 1.52
N ILE A 74 5.77 11.76 1.10
CA ILE A 74 5.83 10.56 1.94
C ILE A 74 7.30 10.27 2.20
N THR A 75 7.67 10.17 3.47
CA THR A 75 9.01 9.81 3.91
C THR A 75 9.02 8.37 4.41
N LEU A 76 10.21 7.77 4.48
CA LEU A 76 10.37 6.42 5.04
C LEU A 76 10.04 6.34 6.55
N MET A 77 9.97 7.49 7.23
CA MET A 77 9.72 7.57 8.68
C MET A 77 8.22 7.70 9.02
N ASP A 78 7.37 7.93 8.03
CA ASP A 78 5.91 7.93 8.18
C ASP A 78 5.37 6.49 8.35
#